data_AF-A0A7K3FXF1-F1
#
_entry.id   AF-A0A7K3FXF1-F1
#
_cell.length_a   1.000
_cell.length_b   1.000
_cell.length_c   1.000
_cell.angle_alpha   90.00
_cell.angle_beta   90.00
_cell.angle_gamma   90.00
#
_symmetry.space_group_name_H-M   'P 1'
#
loop_
_entity.id
_entity.type
_entity.pdbx_description
1 polymer ?
#
loop_
_entity_poly.entity_id
_entity_poly.type
_entity_poly.pdbx_seq_one_letter_code
_entity_poly.pdbx_strand_id
1 'polypeptide(L)'
;MGRAKRTKPFGTGTGVGLPVAAALCAGLLAGCGGAQEKPDLADQDRFLGRYVTLLNTSDEAGLADLLDAHPHGRDDARARIEEYGGQDWDVTWKRTSEFPDVWSVRLTGTAGERKRPVAVVETVSREDGHWLLTPLDGVVPKPSGAADTARPR
;
A
#
# COMPACT_ATOMS: atom_id res chain seq x y z
N MET A 1 1.61 61.34 56.15
CA MET A 1 1.52 62.80 55.91
C MET A 1 2.44 63.17 54.74
N GLY A 2 1.99 64.00 53.79
CA GLY A 2 2.81 64.68 52.79
C GLY A 2 3.01 63.94 51.45
N ARG A 3 2.19 64.20 50.43
CA ARG A 3 2.37 65.19 49.32
C ARG A 3 3.42 64.84 48.26
N ALA A 4 2.91 64.24 47.17
CA ALA A 4 2.84 64.74 45.80
C ALA A 4 4.07 65.31 45.04
N LYS A 5 4.02 65.06 43.72
CA LYS A 5 4.70 65.69 42.56
C LYS A 5 6.06 65.01 42.24
N ARG A 6 6.45 64.76 40.98
CA ARG A 6 6.22 65.52 39.75
C ARG A 6 6.61 64.67 38.53
N THR A 7 5.77 64.63 37.51
CA THR A 7 6.13 64.26 36.12
C THR A 7 6.77 65.45 35.40
N LYS A 8 7.77 65.21 34.53
CA LYS A 8 7.93 65.79 33.17
C LYS A 8 9.28 65.41 32.50
N PRO A 9 9.44 65.58 31.17
CA PRO A 9 9.87 64.52 30.24
C PRO A 9 11.06 64.98 29.35
N PHE A 10 11.16 64.36 28.17
CA PHE A 10 11.92 64.73 26.97
C PHE A 10 13.36 64.22 26.85
N GLY A 11 13.49 63.27 25.92
CA GLY A 11 14.71 62.89 25.25
C GLY A 11 14.35 62.23 23.93
N THR A 12 13.98 63.06 22.95
CA THR A 12 13.69 62.69 21.56
C THR A 12 14.97 62.17 20.91
N GLY A 13 14.95 60.92 20.44
CA GLY A 13 16.02 60.33 19.66
C GLY A 13 15.43 59.60 18.46
N THR A 14 15.20 60.37 17.39
CA THR A 14 14.79 59.87 16.08
C THR A 14 15.94 59.08 15.48
N GLY A 15 15.73 57.78 15.25
CA GLY A 15 16.67 56.91 14.54
C GLY A 15 15.89 55.93 13.70
N VAL A 16 15.50 56.37 12.50
CA VAL A 16 14.92 55.53 11.45
C VAL A 16 16.00 54.56 10.97
N GLY A 17 15.70 53.27 10.95
CA GLY A 17 16.61 52.24 10.45
C GLY A 17 15.97 50.86 10.39
N LEU A 18 14.93 50.70 9.57
CA LEU A 18 14.60 49.41 8.95
C LEU A 18 15.18 49.49 7.53
N PRO A 19 15.91 48.46 7.08
CA PRO A 19 15.18 47.38 6.44
C PRO A 19 15.75 45.96 6.66
N VAL A 20 14.81 45.01 6.62
CA VAL A 20 14.92 43.72 5.93
C VAL A 20 15.79 42.62 6.57
N ALA A 21 15.04 41.72 7.25
CA ALA A 21 15.08 40.25 7.12
C ALA A 21 16.42 39.52 7.00
N ALA A 22 16.76 38.76 8.04
CA ALA A 22 17.34 37.43 7.88
C ALA A 22 16.48 36.45 8.67
N ALA A 23 15.76 35.62 7.92
CA ALA A 23 14.78 34.66 8.40
C ALA A 23 15.41 33.62 9.33
N LEU A 24 14.91 33.52 10.55
CA LEU A 24 15.01 32.33 11.38
C LEU A 24 14.13 31.23 10.75
N CYS A 25 14.66 30.55 9.74
CA CYS A 25 14.13 29.27 9.30
C CYS A 25 15.05 28.17 9.82
N ALA A 26 14.83 27.79 11.07
CA ALA A 26 15.14 26.46 11.56
C ALA A 26 14.22 25.48 10.81
N GLY A 27 14.60 25.11 9.60
CA GLY A 27 14.03 24.02 8.85
C GLY A 27 15.08 22.92 8.79
N LEU A 28 15.12 22.07 9.82
CA LEU A 28 15.69 20.74 9.69
C LEU A 28 14.98 20.09 8.51
N LEU A 29 15.61 20.09 7.34
CA LEU A 29 15.30 19.15 6.27
C LEU A 29 15.77 17.77 6.75
N ALA A 30 15.07 17.23 7.75
CA ALA A 30 14.80 15.81 7.85
C ALA A 30 13.79 15.49 6.72
N GLY A 31 14.23 15.67 5.47
CA GLY A 31 13.52 15.11 4.33
C GLY A 31 13.54 13.61 4.54
N CYS A 32 12.35 13.04 4.66
CA CYS A 32 12.04 11.64 4.92
C CYS A 32 13.02 10.66 4.28
N GLY A 33 14.12 10.37 4.98
CA GLY A 33 14.83 9.11 4.87
C GLY A 33 13.99 8.06 5.59
N GLY A 34 12.77 7.81 5.08
CA GLY A 34 12.06 6.59 5.43
C GLY A 34 12.94 5.48 4.91
N ALA A 35 13.67 4.81 5.81
CA ALA A 35 14.36 3.59 5.45
C ALA A 35 13.30 2.70 4.80
N GLN A 36 13.44 2.44 3.50
CA GLN A 36 12.55 1.55 2.79
C GLN A 36 12.62 0.22 3.53
N GLU A 37 11.56 -0.09 4.28
CA GLU A 37 11.55 -1.24 5.15
C GLU A 37 11.65 -2.47 4.26
N LYS A 38 12.71 -3.25 4.44
CA LYS A 38 12.91 -4.45 3.65
C LYS A 38 11.65 -5.34 3.79
N PRO A 39 11.09 -5.86 2.69
CA PRO A 39 9.93 -6.72 2.72
C PRO A 39 10.10 -7.90 3.69
N ASP A 40 9.18 -8.04 4.65
CA ASP A 40 9.08 -9.23 5.48
C ASP A 40 8.36 -10.33 4.70
N LEU A 41 9.13 -11.29 4.17
CA LEU A 41 8.56 -12.40 3.40
C LEU A 41 7.72 -13.35 4.26
N ALA A 42 7.95 -13.41 5.58
CA ALA A 42 7.10 -14.18 6.47
C ALA A 42 5.72 -13.52 6.61
N ASP A 43 5.66 -12.19 6.53
CA ASP A 43 4.39 -11.47 6.45
C ASP A 43 3.66 -11.75 5.13
N GLN A 44 4.39 -11.81 4.02
CA GLN A 44 3.82 -12.23 2.74
C GLN A 44 3.31 -13.68 2.78
N ASP A 45 4.01 -14.59 3.46
CA ASP A 45 3.53 -15.96 3.69
C ASP A 45 2.19 -15.96 4.45
N ARG A 46 2.04 -15.10 5.48
CA ARG A 46 0.77 -14.94 6.21
C ARG A 46 -0.34 -14.38 5.31
N PHE A 47 -0.02 -13.37 4.50
CA PHE A 47 -0.96 -12.81 3.52
C PHE A 47 -1.46 -13.87 2.54
N LEU A 48 -0.56 -14.63 1.92
CA LEU A 48 -0.91 -15.70 0.96
C LEU A 48 -1.67 -16.85 1.63
N GLY A 49 -1.29 -17.25 2.84
CA GLY A 49 -2.02 -18.26 3.61
C GLY A 49 -3.44 -17.83 3.94
N ARG A 50 -3.64 -16.57 4.36
CA ARG A 50 -4.98 -16.00 4.60
C ARG A 50 -5.79 -15.91 3.31
N TYR A 51 -5.18 -15.48 2.22
CA TYR A 51 -5.80 -15.43 0.89
C TYR A 51 -6.35 -16.79 0.47
N VAL A 52 -5.54 -17.86 0.50
CA VAL A 52 -5.98 -19.22 0.15
C VAL A 52 -7.07 -19.73 1.11
N THR A 53 -6.96 -19.42 2.41
CA THR A 53 -7.99 -19.79 3.38
C THR A 53 -9.33 -19.19 3.03
N LEU A 54 -9.37 -17.90 2.71
CA LEU A 54 -10.60 -17.17 2.35
C LEU A 54 -11.21 -17.67 1.04
N LEU A 55 -10.39 -18.01 0.04
CA LEU A 55 -10.86 -18.68 -1.17
C LEU A 55 -11.52 -20.02 -0.84
N ASN A 56 -10.87 -20.85 -0.03
CA ASN A 56 -11.39 -22.18 0.31
C ASN A 56 -12.70 -22.12 1.10
N THR A 57 -12.87 -21.13 1.97
CA THR A 57 -14.13 -20.93 2.72
C THR A 57 -15.17 -20.14 1.93
N SER A 58 -14.87 -19.71 0.70
CA SER A 58 -15.68 -18.78 -0.10
C SER A 58 -16.11 -17.53 0.67
N ASP A 59 -15.22 -17.00 1.52
CA ASP A 59 -15.51 -15.82 2.35
C ASP A 59 -15.20 -14.54 1.56
N GLU A 60 -16.18 -14.09 0.76
CA GLU A 60 -16.06 -12.88 -0.06
C GLU A 60 -15.81 -11.62 0.78
N ALA A 61 -16.46 -11.49 1.94
CA ALA A 61 -16.30 -10.30 2.79
C ALA A 61 -14.89 -10.25 3.40
N GLY A 62 -14.43 -11.37 3.95
CA GLY A 62 -13.07 -11.47 4.48
C GLY A 62 -12.00 -11.30 3.40
N LEU A 63 -12.27 -11.76 2.17
CA LEU A 63 -11.39 -11.54 1.02
C LEU A 63 -11.39 -10.08 0.58
N ALA A 64 -12.54 -9.42 0.56
CA ALA A 64 -12.63 -8.00 0.27
C ALA A 64 -11.83 -7.17 1.29
N ASP A 65 -11.93 -7.49 2.58
CA ASP A 65 -11.15 -6.83 3.63
C ASP A 65 -9.64 -7.06 3.47
N LEU A 66 -9.22 -8.25 3.03
CA LEU A 66 -7.82 -8.55 2.74
C LEU A 66 -7.29 -7.73 1.54
N LEU A 67 -8.15 -7.44 0.56
CA LEU A 67 -7.83 -6.74 -0.68
C LEU A 67 -8.18 -5.24 -0.65
N ASP A 68 -8.70 -4.73 0.46
CA ASP A 68 -9.30 -3.38 0.58
C ASP A 68 -8.30 -2.25 0.34
N ALA A 69 -7.00 -2.53 0.47
CA ALA A 69 -5.95 -1.57 0.13
C ALA A 69 -5.92 -1.20 -1.38
N HIS A 70 -6.66 -1.93 -2.24
CA HIS A 70 -6.86 -1.57 -3.65
C HIS A 70 -8.24 -0.91 -3.87
N PRO A 71 -8.38 0.13 -4.72
CA PRO A 71 -9.65 0.82 -5.00
C PRO A 71 -10.77 -0.04 -5.63
N HIS A 72 -10.54 -1.35 -5.79
CA HIS A 72 -11.48 -2.33 -6.33
C HIS A 72 -11.49 -3.65 -5.54
N GLY A 73 -11.01 -3.67 -4.29
CA GLY A 73 -10.83 -4.89 -3.50
C GLY A 73 -12.10 -5.74 -3.36
N ARG A 74 -13.28 -5.11 -3.29
CA ARG A 74 -14.57 -5.82 -3.24
C ARG A 74 -14.93 -6.51 -4.56
N ASP A 75 -14.78 -5.81 -5.68
CA ASP A 75 -15.07 -6.38 -7.01
C ASP A 75 -14.06 -7.48 -7.35
N ASP A 76 -12.79 -7.30 -6.98
CA ASP A 76 -11.76 -8.31 -7.15
C ASP A 76 -12.01 -9.53 -6.26
N ALA A 77 -12.40 -9.33 -5.00
CA ALA A 77 -12.78 -10.43 -4.11
C ALA A 77 -13.91 -11.27 -4.69
N ARG A 78 -14.98 -10.64 -5.16
CA ARG A 78 -16.10 -11.33 -5.82
C ARG A 78 -15.64 -12.12 -7.04
N ALA A 79 -14.89 -11.50 -7.95
CA ALA A 79 -14.37 -12.18 -9.15
C ALA A 79 -13.50 -13.39 -8.79
N ARG A 80 -12.68 -13.27 -7.74
CA ARG A 80 -11.83 -14.37 -7.24
C ARG A 80 -12.64 -15.48 -6.58
N ILE A 81 -13.71 -15.17 -5.85
CA ILE A 81 -14.62 -16.20 -5.32
C ILE A 81 -15.35 -16.93 -6.45
N GLU A 82 -15.81 -16.21 -7.47
CA GLU A 82 -16.46 -16.82 -8.64
C GLU A 82 -15.52 -17.76 -9.40
N GLU A 83 -14.26 -17.36 -9.60
CA GLU A 83 -13.28 -18.14 -10.36
C GLU A 83 -12.65 -19.27 -9.53
N TYR A 84 -12.31 -19.03 -8.25
CA TYR A 84 -11.47 -19.91 -7.43
C TYR A 84 -12.13 -20.42 -6.14
N GLY A 85 -13.27 -19.89 -5.73
CA GLY A 85 -13.87 -20.14 -4.42
C GLY A 85 -14.33 -21.58 -4.18
N GLY A 86 -14.20 -22.05 -2.94
CA GLY A 86 -14.76 -23.33 -2.48
C GLY A 86 -14.11 -24.57 -3.07
N GLN A 87 -12.90 -24.43 -3.61
CA GLN A 87 -12.22 -25.48 -4.35
C GLN A 87 -11.26 -26.33 -3.50
N ASP A 88 -11.21 -26.18 -2.18
CA ASP A 88 -10.29 -26.91 -1.28
C ASP A 88 -8.86 -26.96 -1.82
N TRP A 89 -8.32 -25.79 -2.15
CA TRP A 89 -6.94 -25.62 -2.59
C TRP A 89 -5.98 -26.05 -1.49
N ASP A 90 -5.13 -27.00 -1.86
CA ASP A 90 -3.97 -27.44 -1.09
C ASP A 90 -2.74 -27.11 -1.95
N VAL A 91 -2.17 -25.93 -1.71
CA VAL A 91 -1.16 -25.31 -2.57
C VAL A 91 0.03 -24.83 -1.77
N THR A 92 1.18 -24.85 -2.44
CA THR A 92 2.42 -24.21 -2.00
C THR A 92 2.77 -23.11 -3.00
N TRP A 93 3.63 -22.16 -2.63
CA TRP A 93 4.01 -21.08 -3.53
C TRP A 93 5.52 -20.93 -3.68
N LYS A 94 5.92 -20.48 -4.88
CA LYS A 94 7.26 -20.00 -5.20
C LYS A 94 7.18 -18.56 -5.67
N ARG A 95 8.22 -17.79 -5.36
CA ARG A 95 8.27 -16.35 -5.65
C ARG A 95 9.48 -16.03 -6.51
N THR A 96 9.28 -15.16 -7.47
CA THR A 96 10.35 -14.52 -8.25
C THR A 96 10.10 -13.04 -8.30
N SER A 97 11.15 -12.24 -8.18
CA SER A 97 11.06 -10.78 -8.23
C SER A 97 12.12 -10.25 -9.17
N GLU A 98 11.68 -9.46 -10.14
CA GLU A 98 12.57 -8.74 -11.07
C GLU A 98 12.67 -7.25 -10.69
N PHE A 99 11.71 -6.76 -9.89
CA PHE A 99 11.61 -5.38 -9.45
C PHE A 99 11.48 -5.31 -7.93
N PRO A 100 12.08 -4.31 -7.27
CA PRO A 100 11.85 -4.06 -5.86
C PRO A 100 10.35 -3.99 -5.57
N ASP A 101 9.94 -4.62 -4.47
CA ASP A 101 8.56 -4.56 -3.97
C ASP A 101 7.48 -5.16 -4.89
N VAL A 102 7.86 -5.90 -5.93
CA VAL A 102 6.95 -6.67 -6.80
C VAL A 102 7.43 -8.11 -6.97
N TRP A 103 6.51 -9.05 -6.80
CA TRP A 103 6.76 -10.49 -6.91
C TRP A 103 5.74 -11.16 -7.82
N SER A 104 6.22 -11.99 -8.73
CA SER A 104 5.42 -13.05 -9.34
C SER A 104 5.39 -14.24 -8.38
N VAL A 105 4.21 -14.58 -7.90
CA VAL A 105 3.95 -15.68 -6.98
C VAL A 105 3.22 -16.78 -7.74
N ARG A 106 3.88 -17.93 -7.90
CA ARG A 106 3.28 -19.12 -8.51
C ARG A 106 2.74 -20.04 -7.42
N LEU A 107 1.43 -20.19 -7.35
CA LEU A 107 0.73 -21.16 -6.51
C LEU A 107 0.63 -22.49 -7.26
N THR A 108 1.09 -23.57 -6.66
CA THR A 108 1.05 -24.92 -7.23
C THR A 108 0.56 -25.94 -6.20
N GLY A 109 -0.33 -26.82 -6.62
CA GLY A 109 -0.83 -27.89 -5.76
C GLY A 109 -2.03 -28.58 -6.36
N THR A 110 -3.06 -28.81 -5.53
CA THR A 110 -4.27 -29.53 -5.93
C THR A 110 -5.54 -28.85 -5.44
N ALA A 111 -6.67 -29.13 -6.09
CA ALA A 111 -8.01 -28.64 -5.73
C ALA A 111 -9.06 -29.76 -5.78
N GLY A 112 -9.99 -29.68 -4.83
CA GLY A 112 -11.19 -30.49 -4.70
C GLY A 112 -10.91 -31.94 -4.31
N GLU A 113 -11.99 -32.70 -4.13
CA GLU A 113 -11.92 -34.11 -3.72
C GLU A 113 -11.10 -34.99 -4.67
N ARG A 114 -11.11 -34.65 -5.97
CA ARG A 114 -10.37 -35.38 -7.01
C ARG A 114 -8.90 -34.93 -7.13
N LYS A 115 -8.44 -34.02 -6.28
CA LYS A 115 -7.06 -33.50 -6.25
C LYS A 115 -6.57 -33.07 -7.63
N ARG A 116 -7.39 -32.31 -8.35
CA ARG A 116 -7.03 -31.80 -9.68
C ARG A 116 -5.87 -30.82 -9.56
N PRO A 117 -4.88 -30.84 -10.46
CA PRO A 117 -3.72 -29.97 -10.36
C PRO A 117 -4.14 -28.49 -10.48
N VAL A 118 -3.54 -27.65 -9.63
CA VAL A 118 -3.67 -26.19 -9.65
C VAL A 118 -2.33 -25.57 -9.98
N ALA A 119 -2.33 -24.61 -10.89
CA ALA A 119 -1.17 -23.77 -11.20
C ALA A 119 -1.66 -22.36 -11.54
N VAL A 120 -1.57 -21.44 -10.59
CA VAL A 120 -1.98 -20.04 -10.73
C VAL A 120 -0.77 -19.13 -10.51
N VAL A 121 -0.71 -18.05 -11.26
CA VAL A 121 0.33 -17.02 -11.09
C VAL A 121 -0.35 -15.72 -10.70
N GLU A 122 0.03 -15.21 -9.55
CA GLU A 122 -0.42 -13.94 -9.01
C GLU A 122 0.74 -12.93 -9.03
N THR A 123 0.43 -11.67 -9.26
CA THR A 123 1.39 -10.58 -9.06
C THR A 123 1.07 -9.92 -7.73
N VAL A 124 2.02 -9.97 -6.80
CA VAL A 124 1.92 -9.38 -5.46
C VAL A 124 2.87 -8.20 -5.37
N SER A 125 2.40 -7.04 -4.91
CA SER A 125 3.24 -5.88 -4.61
C SER A 125 3.16 -5.49 -3.14
N ARG A 126 4.12 -4.68 -2.67
CA ARG A 126 4.09 -4.05 -1.36
C ARG A 126 4.04 -2.52 -1.52
N GLU A 127 2.99 -1.90 -1.01
CA GLU A 127 2.79 -0.44 -1.06
C GLU A 127 2.35 0.04 0.33
N ASP A 128 2.97 1.11 0.84
CA ASP A 128 2.68 1.69 2.16
C ASP A 128 2.63 0.66 3.31
N GLY A 129 3.44 -0.39 3.21
CA GLY A 129 3.50 -1.47 4.20
C GLY A 129 2.43 -2.56 4.04
N HIS A 130 1.53 -2.44 3.06
CA HIS A 130 0.46 -3.39 2.76
C HIS A 130 0.83 -4.29 1.57
N TRP A 131 0.44 -5.56 1.66
CA TRP A 131 0.51 -6.48 0.54
C TRP A 131 -0.71 -6.32 -0.35
N LEU A 132 -0.47 -6.22 -1.65
CA LEU A 132 -1.49 -6.04 -2.67
C LEU A 132 -1.42 -7.18 -3.67
N LEU A 133 -2.57 -7.63 -4.16
CA LEU A 133 -2.67 -8.45 -5.35
C LEU A 133 -3.06 -7.57 -6.52
N THR A 134 -2.45 -7.82 -7.69
CA THR A 134 -2.97 -7.27 -8.94
C THR A 134 -4.38 -7.84 -9.14
N PRO A 135 -5.39 -7.00 -9.42
CA PRO A 135 -6.75 -7.48 -9.66
C PRO A 135 -6.82 -8.45 -10.85
N LEU A 136 -7.81 -9.34 -10.83
CA LEU A 136 -8.09 -10.21 -11.97
C LEU A 136 -8.44 -9.39 -13.23
N ASP A 137 -8.14 -9.96 -14.38
CA ASP A 137 -8.48 -9.38 -15.67
C ASP A 137 -9.98 -9.09 -15.75
N GLY A 138 -10.34 -7.87 -16.13
CA GLY A 138 -11.73 -7.43 -16.25
C GLY A 138 -12.31 -6.74 -15.01
N VAL A 139 -11.64 -6.80 -13.85
CA VAL A 139 -12.06 -6.06 -12.64
C VAL A 139 -11.71 -4.57 -12.77
N VAL A 140 -10.49 -4.26 -13.21
CA VAL A 140 -10.07 -2.89 -13.50
C VAL A 140 -10.14 -2.67 -15.01
N PRO A 141 -10.90 -1.66 -15.50
CA PRO A 141 -10.90 -1.32 -16.91
C PRO A 141 -9.48 -1.01 -17.38
N LYS A 142 -9.03 -1.70 -18.42
CA LYS A 142 -7.75 -1.40 -19.05
C LYS A 142 -7.76 0.09 -19.47
N PRO A 143 -6.81 0.91 -18.98
CA PRO A 143 -6.75 2.31 -19.37
C PRO A 143 -6.65 2.44 -20.89
N SER A 144 -7.30 3.45 -21.46
CA SER A 144 -7.20 3.72 -22.90
C SER A 144 -5.74 3.97 -23.28
N GLY A 145 -5.23 3.18 -24.23
CA GLY A 145 -3.83 3.26 -24.68
C GLY A 145 -2.82 2.40 -23.89
N ALA A 146 -3.26 1.63 -22.88
CA ALA A 146 -2.37 0.67 -22.24
C ALA A 146 -1.95 -0.43 -23.23
N ALA A 147 -0.66 -0.82 -23.17
CA ALA A 147 -0.12 -1.88 -24.01
C ALA A 147 -0.92 -3.18 -23.83
N ASP A 148 -1.09 -3.94 -24.92
CA ASP A 148 -1.69 -5.25 -24.84
C ASP A 148 -0.72 -6.25 -24.24
N THR A 149 -1.09 -6.82 -23.10
CA THR A 149 -0.35 -7.89 -22.42
C THR A 149 -0.71 -9.27 -22.98
N ALA A 150 -1.58 -9.33 -23.99
CA ALA A 150 -1.91 -10.54 -24.72
C ALA A 150 -0.61 -11.19 -25.26
N ARG A 151 -0.37 -12.44 -24.83
CA ARG A 151 0.82 -13.19 -25.23
C ARG A 151 0.84 -13.39 -26.76
N PRO A 152 1.97 -13.14 -27.46
CA PRO A 152 2.09 -13.42 -28.89
C PRO A 152 1.78 -14.90 -29.16
N ARG A 153 1.03 -15.17 -30.24
CA ARG A 153 0.76 -16.53 -30.72
C ARG A 153 1.89 -17.05 -31.59
#